data_AF-A0A6I2YGY8-F1
#
_entry.id   AF-A0A6I2YGY8-F1
#
_cell.length_a   1.000
_cell.length_b   1.000
_cell.length_c   1.000
_cell.angle_alpha   90.00
_cell.angle_beta   90.00
_cell.angle_gamma   90.00
#
_symmetry.space_group_name_H-M   'P 1'
#
loop_
_entity.id
_entity.type
_entity.pdbx_description
1 polymer ?
#
loop_
_entity_poly.entity_id
_entity_poly.type
_entity_poly.pdbx_seq_one_letter_code
_entity_poly.pdbx_strand_id
1 'polypeptide(L)'
;MYVDIGDPGTTGSRQATLTDNVSSGWVLHTGTYIVPAGQTLTRFAFASGPTGSGNPTVGNFLDDVQFGSPSCVVATKSVSPTSGTAVNPGSVLTYSYSLTNQGGSSTQALSVTDVLPANVTYVAGSGGANSSYNAATRTLTLTPKGAT
;
A
#
# COMPACT_ATOMS: atom_id res chain seq x y z
N MET A 1 -5.24 14.61 22.73
CA MET A 1 -3.91 13.94 22.67
C MET A 1 -3.03 14.65 21.68
N TYR A 2 -1.72 14.52 21.84
CA TYR A 2 -0.80 15.07 20.88
C TYR A 2 0.16 14.01 20.32
N VAL A 3 0.62 14.23 19.09
CA VAL A 3 1.59 13.38 18.40
C VAL A 3 2.82 14.22 18.05
N ASP A 4 3.97 13.81 18.59
CA ASP A 4 5.28 14.37 18.28
C ASP A 4 6.10 13.35 17.49
N ILE A 5 6.66 13.78 16.37
CA ILE A 5 7.50 12.93 15.52
C ILE A 5 8.76 13.69 15.17
N GLY A 6 9.91 13.02 15.25
CA GLY A 6 11.19 13.65 14.95
C GLY A 6 12.40 12.82 15.37
N ASP A 7 13.57 13.46 15.35
CA ASP A 7 14.82 12.87 15.81
C ASP A 7 14.75 12.59 17.33
N PRO A 8 15.10 11.37 17.79
CA PRO A 8 15.14 11.02 19.21
C PRO A 8 16.02 11.92 20.09
N GLY A 9 17.03 12.59 19.52
CA GLY A 9 17.91 13.53 20.23
C GLY A 9 17.27 14.89 20.51
N THR A 10 16.06 15.12 20.00
CA THR A 10 15.30 16.36 20.20
C THR A 10 13.97 16.07 20.91
N THR A 11 13.38 17.10 21.50
CA THR A 11 11.93 17.07 21.76
C THR A 11 11.28 17.11 20.37
N GLY A 12 10.81 15.96 19.88
CA GLY A 12 10.24 15.83 18.52
C GLY A 12 9.22 16.93 18.22
N SER A 13 9.03 17.25 16.94
CA SER A 13 8.12 18.34 16.56
C SER A 13 6.67 17.87 16.61
N ARG A 14 5.79 18.72 17.15
CA ARG A 14 4.34 18.50 17.15
C ARG A 14 3.85 18.37 15.72
N GLN A 15 3.42 17.17 15.36
CA GLN A 15 2.83 16.89 14.05
C GLN A 15 1.32 17.01 14.06
N ALA A 16 0.68 16.61 15.17
CA ALA A 16 -0.76 16.65 15.27
C ALA A 16 -1.25 16.88 16.70
N THR A 17 -2.40 17.54 16.79
CA THR A 17 -3.24 17.60 17.98
C THR A 17 -4.53 16.86 17.67
N LEU A 18 -4.72 15.69 18.29
CA LEU A 18 -5.87 14.82 18.11
C LEU A 18 -6.92 15.19 19.15
N THR A 19 -8.08 15.66 18.68
CA THR A 19 -9.18 16.15 19.52
C THR A 19 -10.48 15.51 19.07
N ASP A 20 -11.12 14.78 19.98
CA ASP A 20 -12.37 14.07 19.76
C ASP A 20 -13.39 14.45 20.84
N ASN A 21 -14.66 14.22 20.57
CA ASN A 21 -15.69 14.33 21.59
C ASN A 21 -15.74 13.04 22.43
N VAL A 22 -15.86 13.18 23.75
CA VAL A 22 -15.98 12.04 24.68
C VAL A 22 -17.17 11.12 24.38
N SER A 23 -18.22 11.63 23.71
CA SER A 23 -19.38 10.83 23.29
C SER A 23 -19.18 10.06 21.98
N SER A 24 -18.07 10.31 21.25
CA SER A 24 -17.82 9.70 19.94
C SER A 24 -17.28 8.27 20.02
N GLY A 25 -16.91 7.79 21.21
CA GLY A 25 -16.23 6.50 21.35
C GLY A 25 -14.82 6.53 20.75
N TRP A 26 -14.31 5.36 20.34
CA TRP A 26 -13.01 5.25 19.68
C TRP A 26 -13.04 5.90 18.29
N VAL A 27 -12.15 6.86 18.05
CA VAL A 27 -12.00 7.55 16.77
C VAL A 27 -10.65 7.17 16.16
N LEU A 28 -10.66 6.71 14.91
CA LEU A 28 -9.44 6.41 14.17
C LEU A 28 -8.78 7.72 13.70
N HIS A 29 -7.52 7.91 14.06
CA HIS A 29 -6.68 8.99 13.55
C HIS A 29 -5.61 8.42 12.62
N THR A 30 -5.40 9.08 11.47
CA THR A 30 -4.34 8.71 10.51
C THR A 30 -3.54 9.94 10.10
N GLY A 31 -2.32 9.73 9.65
CA GLY A 31 -1.43 10.79 9.23
C GLY A 31 -0.22 10.24 8.48
N THR A 32 0.55 11.14 7.88
CA THR A 32 1.81 10.81 7.23
C THR A 32 2.92 11.67 7.83
N TYR A 33 4.12 11.11 7.89
CA TYR A 33 5.32 11.82 8.30
C TYR A 33 6.43 11.53 7.30
N ILE A 34 7.04 12.58 6.77
CA ILE A 34 8.20 12.47 5.88
C ILE A 34 9.44 12.49 6.75
N VAL A 35 10.18 11.38 6.76
CA VAL A 35 11.47 11.31 7.44
C VAL A 35 12.46 12.23 6.70
N PRO A 36 13.02 13.26 7.36
CA PRO A 36 14.03 14.14 6.78
C PRO A 36 15.23 13.36 6.22
N ALA A 37 15.85 13.88 5.15
CA ALA A 37 17.02 13.27 4.55
C ALA A 37 18.16 13.14 5.58
N GLY A 38 18.77 11.95 5.65
CA GLY A 38 19.85 11.65 6.60
C GLY A 38 19.39 11.22 8.00
N GLN A 39 18.10 11.36 8.34
CA GLN A 39 17.56 10.85 9.59
C GLN A 39 17.37 9.32 9.49
N THR A 40 18.16 8.56 10.24
CA THR A 40 18.12 7.08 10.24
C THR A 40 17.29 6.50 11.39
N LEU A 41 16.93 7.33 12.38
CA LEU A 41 16.12 6.94 13.53
C LEU A 41 15.02 7.98 13.75
N THR A 42 13.77 7.52 13.85
CA THR A 42 12.61 8.40 14.07
C THR A 42 11.90 7.97 15.35
N ARG A 43 11.69 8.92 16.26
CA ARG A 43 10.85 8.72 17.45
C ARG A 43 9.43 9.16 17.13
N PHE A 44 8.48 8.30 17.50
CA PHE A 44 7.06 8.63 17.58
C PHE A 44 6.68 8.70 19.06
N ALA A 45 6.18 9.84 19.50
CA ALA A 45 5.75 10.06 20.88
C ALA A 45 4.30 10.52 20.91
N PHE A 46 3.52 9.88 21.78
CA PHE A 46 2.16 10.26 22.08
C PHE A 46 2.13 10.89 23.46
N ALA A 47 1.72 12.14 23.53
CA ALA A 47 1.64 12.89 24.78
C ALA A 47 0.17 13.16 25.12
N SER A 48 -0.19 13.01 26.39
CA SER A 48 -1.49 13.45 26.88
C SER A 48 -1.63 14.95 26.68
N GLY A 49 -2.80 15.37 26.22
CA GLY A 49 -3.18 16.77 26.14
C GLY A 49 -4.25 17.11 27.17
N PRO A 50 -4.62 18.41 27.29
CA PRO A 50 -5.78 18.83 28.06
C PRO A 50 -7.04 18.07 27.62
N THR A 51 -7.92 17.80 28.56
CA THR A 51 -9.21 17.15 28.32
C THR A 51 -10.32 18.20 28.46
N GLY A 52 -11.35 18.14 27.62
CA GLY A 52 -12.46 19.10 27.69
C GLY A 52 -13.23 19.06 29.03
N SER A 53 -13.13 17.95 29.75
CA SER A 53 -13.72 17.77 31.09
C SER A 53 -12.82 18.23 32.24
N GLY A 54 -11.55 18.54 31.97
CA GLY A 54 -10.53 18.81 33.00
C GLY A 54 -10.11 17.58 33.83
N ASN A 55 -10.74 16.41 33.62
CA ASN A 55 -10.38 15.18 34.31
C ASN A 55 -9.27 14.44 33.53
N PRO A 56 -8.09 14.18 34.14
CA PRO A 56 -6.98 13.52 33.46
C PRO A 56 -7.21 12.04 33.16
N THR A 57 -8.23 11.40 33.75
CA THR A 57 -8.59 10.01 33.47
C THR A 57 -9.59 9.86 32.32
N VAL A 58 -10.04 10.97 31.72
CA VAL A 58 -11.04 10.97 30.64
C VAL A 58 -10.40 11.39 29.33
N GLY A 59 -10.35 10.48 28.36
CA GLY A 59 -9.76 10.72 27.03
C GLY A 59 -8.24 10.49 27.01
N ASN A 60 -7.61 10.82 25.87
CA ASN A 60 -6.19 10.51 25.60
C ASN A 60 -5.83 9.01 25.65
N PHE A 61 -6.79 8.13 25.44
CA PHE A 61 -6.53 6.70 25.31
C PHE A 61 -5.97 6.38 23.92
N LEU A 62 -5.08 5.40 23.88
CA LEU A 62 -4.52 4.84 22.66
C LEU A 62 -4.92 3.38 22.58
N ASP A 63 -5.34 2.97 21.40
CA ASP A 63 -5.54 1.58 21.03
C ASP A 63 -5.17 1.42 19.55
N ASP A 64 -4.82 0.19 19.15
CA ASP A 64 -4.49 -0.18 17.78
C ASP A 64 -3.46 0.74 17.07
N VAL A 65 -2.36 1.08 17.77
CA VAL A 65 -1.31 1.93 17.21
C VAL A 65 -0.50 1.15 16.16
N GLN A 66 -0.60 1.58 14.91
CA GLN A 66 0.11 0.96 13.78
C GLN A 66 1.00 1.96 13.06
N PHE A 67 2.17 1.49 12.62
CA PHE A 67 3.10 2.24 11.78
C PHE A 67 3.39 1.43 10.52
N GLY A 68 3.45 2.11 9.37
CA GLY A 68 3.80 1.49 8.11
C GLY A 68 4.31 2.53 7.12
N SER A 69 5.20 2.12 6.24
CA SER A 69 5.45 2.89 5.02
C SER A 69 4.23 2.78 4.10
N PRO A 70 3.99 3.79 3.24
CA PRO A 70 2.96 3.68 2.21
C PRO A 70 3.12 2.38 1.40
N SER A 71 2.01 1.85 0.89
CA SER A 71 2.08 0.68 0.01
C SER A 71 3.03 0.94 -1.15
N CYS A 72 3.91 -0.01 -1.45
CA CYS A 72 4.90 0.10 -2.50
C CYS A 72 4.85 -1.19 -3.33
N VAL A 73 4.02 -1.20 -4.37
CA VAL A 73 3.85 -2.39 -5.20
C VAL A 73 4.89 -2.42 -6.30
N VAL A 74 5.63 -3.52 -6.34
CA VAL A 74 6.53 -3.86 -7.45
C VAL A 74 5.89 -4.98 -8.26
N ALA A 75 5.73 -4.75 -9.56
CA ALA A 75 5.27 -5.76 -10.51
C ALA A 75 6.44 -6.30 -11.32
N THR A 76 6.49 -7.60 -11.49
CA THR A 76 7.43 -8.29 -12.39
C THR A 76 6.66 -9.11 -13.41
N LYS A 77 7.17 -9.12 -14.64
CA LYS A 77 6.63 -9.88 -15.77
C LYS A 77 7.74 -10.77 -16.32
N SER A 78 7.42 -12.03 -16.56
CA SER A 78 8.28 -12.96 -17.28
C SER A 78 7.47 -13.69 -18.36
N VAL A 79 8.19 -14.31 -19.30
CA VAL A 79 7.60 -15.07 -20.39
C VAL A 79 8.37 -16.38 -20.57
N SER A 80 7.64 -17.44 -20.91
CA SER A 80 8.18 -18.74 -21.32
C SER A 80 7.66 -19.09 -22.72
N PRO A 81 8.53 -19.49 -23.68
CA PRO A 81 10.00 -19.52 -23.59
C PRO A 81 10.61 -18.14 -23.28
N THR A 82 11.79 -18.13 -22.66
CA THR A 82 12.45 -16.91 -22.14
C THR A 82 12.54 -15.82 -23.19
N SER A 83 12.39 -14.56 -22.79
CA SER A 83 12.51 -13.40 -23.68
C SER A 83 13.78 -13.48 -24.55
N GLY A 84 13.64 -13.20 -25.85
CA GLY A 84 14.71 -13.33 -26.85
C GLY A 84 14.84 -14.72 -27.48
N THR A 85 14.12 -15.73 -26.97
CA THR A 85 14.04 -17.04 -27.63
C THR A 85 13.27 -16.93 -28.94
N ALA A 86 13.85 -17.45 -30.02
CA ALA A 86 13.13 -17.59 -31.28
C ALA A 86 12.00 -18.63 -31.12
N VAL A 87 10.79 -18.24 -31.52
CA VAL A 87 9.61 -19.10 -31.49
C VAL A 87 8.94 -19.12 -32.86
N ASN A 88 8.31 -20.24 -33.20
CA ASN A 88 7.57 -20.35 -34.45
C ASN A 88 6.17 -19.73 -34.32
N PRO A 89 5.59 -19.20 -35.41
CA PRO A 89 4.18 -18.81 -35.42
C PRO A 89 3.28 -19.94 -34.91
N GLY A 90 2.32 -19.60 -34.04
CA GLY A 90 1.42 -20.58 -33.40
C GLY A 90 1.97 -21.20 -32.11
N SER A 91 3.22 -20.92 -31.72
CA SER A 91 3.75 -21.33 -30.42
C SER A 91 2.99 -20.62 -29.28
N VAL A 92 2.72 -21.34 -28.19
CA VAL A 92 2.12 -20.75 -26.99
C VAL A 92 3.21 -20.06 -26.17
N LEU A 93 2.97 -18.79 -25.83
CA LEU A 93 3.78 -18.04 -24.88
C LEU A 93 3.04 -17.93 -23.55
N THR A 94 3.68 -18.37 -22.48
CA THR A 94 3.12 -18.26 -21.12
C THR A 94 3.72 -17.04 -20.44
N TYR A 95 2.89 -16.04 -20.18
CA TYR A 95 3.28 -14.86 -19.41
C TYR A 95 2.94 -15.06 -17.93
N SER A 96 3.90 -14.80 -17.06
CA SER A 96 3.73 -14.86 -15.61
C SER A 96 3.92 -13.48 -15.01
N TYR A 97 3.01 -13.13 -14.09
CA TYR A 97 3.00 -11.85 -13.40
C TYR A 97 3.10 -12.08 -11.90
N SER A 98 4.03 -11.40 -11.26
CA SER A 98 4.14 -11.39 -9.81
C SER A 98 4.08 -9.97 -9.29
N LEU A 99 3.25 -9.75 -8.28
CA LEU A 99 3.08 -8.46 -7.62
C LEU A 99 3.45 -8.63 -6.16
N THR A 100 4.30 -7.75 -5.66
CA THR A 100 4.77 -7.76 -4.27
C THR A 100 4.61 -6.38 -3.68
N ASN A 101 3.89 -6.26 -2.57
CA ASN A 101 3.85 -5.04 -1.78
C ASN A 101 5.06 -5.03 -0.83
N GLN A 102 6.01 -4.13 -1.09
CA GLN A 102 7.19 -3.90 -0.28
C GLN A 102 6.99 -2.76 0.73
N GLY A 103 5.78 -2.19 0.79
CA GLY A 103 5.38 -1.20 1.78
C GLY A 103 4.87 -1.83 3.08
N GLY A 104 4.68 -1.01 4.11
CA GLY A 104 4.17 -1.45 5.41
C GLY A 104 2.64 -1.41 5.53
N SER A 105 1.97 -0.62 4.69
CA SER A 105 0.50 -0.56 4.65
C SER A 105 -0.07 -1.48 3.57
N SER A 106 -1.28 -2.01 3.82
CA SER A 106 -2.01 -2.82 2.85
C SER A 106 -2.36 -2.01 1.60
N THR A 107 -2.33 -2.68 0.44
CA THR A 107 -2.82 -2.11 -0.82
C THR A 107 -4.32 -2.33 -0.96
N GLN A 108 -5.06 -1.25 -1.20
CA GLN A 108 -6.48 -1.32 -1.54
C GLN A 108 -6.67 -1.18 -3.05
N ALA A 109 -7.62 -1.96 -3.62
CA ALA A 109 -8.08 -1.85 -5.01
C ALA A 109 -6.97 -1.86 -6.08
N LEU A 110 -5.97 -2.75 -5.94
CA LEU A 110 -4.90 -2.88 -6.92
C LEU A 110 -5.41 -3.47 -8.24
N SER A 111 -5.13 -2.78 -9.34
CA SER A 111 -5.34 -3.29 -10.71
C SER A 111 -4.09 -3.03 -11.54
N VAL A 112 -3.64 -4.04 -12.27
CA VAL A 112 -2.50 -3.95 -13.20
C VAL A 112 -2.98 -4.29 -14.60
N THR A 113 -2.57 -3.48 -15.56
CA THR A 113 -2.92 -3.66 -16.97
C THR A 113 -1.68 -3.97 -17.79
N ASP A 114 -1.85 -4.82 -18.81
CA ASP A 114 -0.80 -5.20 -19.75
C ASP A 114 -1.39 -5.23 -21.16
N VAL A 115 -0.85 -4.40 -22.05
CA VAL A 115 -1.22 -4.43 -23.48
C VAL A 115 -0.39 -5.49 -24.18
N LEU A 116 -1.03 -6.57 -24.59
CA LEU A 116 -0.35 -7.67 -25.27
C LEU A 116 0.19 -7.22 -26.65
N PRO A 117 1.39 -7.71 -27.05
CA PRO A 117 1.96 -7.43 -28.35
C PRO A 117 0.99 -7.73 -29.52
N ALA A 118 1.14 -7.02 -30.64
CA ALA A 118 0.22 -7.16 -31.78
C ALA A 118 0.31 -8.53 -32.48
N ASN A 119 1.43 -9.22 -32.31
CA ASN A 119 1.73 -10.51 -32.94
C ASN A 119 1.37 -11.72 -32.06
N VAL A 120 0.68 -11.51 -30.94
CA VAL A 120 0.18 -12.60 -30.09
C VAL A 120 -1.34 -12.55 -29.98
N THR A 121 -1.95 -13.72 -29.84
CA THR A 121 -3.38 -13.86 -29.57
C THR A 121 -3.55 -14.38 -28.15
N TYR A 122 -4.38 -13.71 -27.35
CA TYR A 122 -4.71 -14.18 -26.02
C TYR A 122 -5.46 -15.52 -26.08
N VAL A 123 -5.02 -16.48 -25.28
CA VAL A 123 -5.71 -17.77 -25.12
C VAL A 123 -6.79 -17.61 -24.05
N ALA A 124 -8.06 -17.73 -24.44
CA ALA A 124 -9.19 -17.56 -23.52
C ALA A 124 -9.08 -18.49 -22.30
N GLY A 125 -9.30 -17.93 -21.11
CA GLY A 125 -9.21 -18.68 -19.84
C GLY A 125 -7.80 -18.86 -19.28
N SER A 126 -6.75 -18.41 -19.97
CA SER A 126 -5.36 -18.59 -19.53
C SER A 126 -4.93 -17.66 -18.39
N GLY A 127 -5.65 -16.57 -18.12
CA GLY A 127 -5.24 -15.54 -17.15
C GLY A 127 -5.61 -15.85 -15.68
N GLY A 128 -6.32 -16.95 -15.41
CA GLY A 128 -6.78 -17.31 -14.06
C GLY A 128 -7.98 -16.48 -13.56
N ALA A 129 -8.44 -16.78 -12.34
CA ALA A 129 -9.73 -16.34 -11.81
C ALA A 129 -9.89 -14.82 -11.59
N ASN A 130 -8.78 -14.09 -11.48
CA ASN A 130 -8.79 -12.64 -11.22
C ASN A 130 -8.19 -11.84 -12.37
N SER A 131 -8.51 -12.25 -13.61
CA SER A 131 -8.07 -11.59 -14.82
C SER A 131 -9.23 -11.33 -15.77
N SER A 132 -9.10 -10.30 -16.59
CA SER A 132 -10.00 -10.05 -17.71
C SER A 132 -9.20 -9.60 -18.93
N TYR A 133 -9.68 -9.92 -20.13
CA TYR A 133 -9.03 -9.51 -21.38
C TYR A 133 -10.00 -8.74 -22.26
N ASN A 134 -9.60 -7.54 -22.68
CA ASN A 134 -10.32 -6.73 -23.66
C ASN A 134 -9.66 -6.90 -25.04
N ALA A 135 -10.36 -7.58 -25.96
CA ALA A 135 -9.85 -7.85 -27.30
C ALA A 135 -9.74 -6.58 -28.18
N ALA A 136 -10.60 -5.58 -27.97
CA ALA A 136 -10.57 -4.33 -28.76
C ALA A 136 -9.30 -3.52 -28.47
N THR A 137 -8.84 -3.53 -27.21
CA THR A 137 -7.63 -2.80 -26.79
C THR A 137 -6.41 -3.70 -26.61
N ARG A 138 -6.55 -5.02 -26.78
CA ARG A 138 -5.54 -6.06 -26.47
C ARG A 138 -5.01 -5.96 -25.05
N THR A 139 -5.86 -5.58 -24.10
CA THR A 139 -5.44 -5.32 -22.71
C THR A 139 -5.86 -6.46 -21.79
N LEU A 140 -4.87 -7.10 -21.17
CA LEU A 140 -5.06 -7.97 -20.01
C LEU A 140 -5.11 -7.10 -18.74
N THR A 141 -6.13 -7.28 -17.92
CA THR A 141 -6.25 -6.66 -16.59
C THR A 141 -6.15 -7.75 -15.54
N LEU A 142 -5.29 -7.53 -14.55
CA LEU A 142 -5.11 -8.40 -13.40
C LEU A 142 -5.60 -7.64 -12.16
N THR A 143 -6.44 -8.30 -11.36
CA THR A 143 -6.95 -7.75 -10.10
C THR A 143 -6.55 -8.69 -8.98
N PRO A 144 -5.33 -8.58 -8.44
CA PRO A 144 -4.88 -9.47 -7.38
C PRO A 144 -5.87 -9.43 -6.22
N LYS A 145 -6.15 -10.59 -5.62
CA LYS A 145 -6.84 -10.61 -4.33
C LYS A 145 -5.95 -9.82 -3.38
N GLY A 146 -6.46 -8.70 -2.84
CA GLY A 146 -5.71 -7.87 -1.91
C GLY A 146 -5.14 -8.76 -0.81
N ALA A 147 -3.85 -8.60 -0.49
CA ALA A 147 -3.31 -9.11 0.75
C ALA A 147 -3.98 -8.30 1.85
N THR A 148 -5.01 -8.88 2.47
CA THR A 148 -5.62 -8.38 3.71
C THR A 148 -4.59 -8.40 4.83
#